data_AF-A0A9X9A109-F1
#
_entry.id   AF-A0A9X9A109-F1
#
_cell.length_a   1.000
_cell.length_b   1.000
_cell.length_c   1.000
_cell.angle_alpha   90.00
_cell.angle_beta   90.00
_cell.angle_gamma   90.00
#
_symmetry.space_group_name_H-M   'P 1'
#
loop_
_entity.id
_entity.type
_entity.pdbx_description
1 polymer ?
#
loop_
_entity_poly.entity_id
_entity_poly.type
_entity_poly.pdbx_seq_one_letter_code
_entity_poly.pdbx_strand_id
1 'polypeptide(L)' 'MIIPSFSVGARRLHDIGKTGWWQLLNFVPFGSVVLLVFFIIESEENDNQYGPNPHSDLKEAI' A
#
# COMPACT_ATOMS: atom_id res chain seq x y z
N MET A 1 -16.26 8.69 8.77
CA MET A 1 -14.84 9.09 8.88
C MET A 1 -13.90 7.90 9.11
N ILE A 2 -14.23 6.91 9.94
CA ILE A 2 -13.35 5.73 10.19
C ILE A 2 -13.22 4.82 8.96
N ILE A 3 -14.36 4.45 8.35
CA ILE A 3 -14.40 3.57 7.18
C ILE A 3 -13.52 4.08 6.02
N PRO A 4 -13.64 5.34 5.54
CA PRO A 4 -12.80 5.82 4.45
C PRO A 4 -11.31 5.86 4.79
N SER A 5 -10.92 6.17 6.04
CA SER A 5 -9.51 6.14 6.46
C SER A 5 -8.92 4.73 6.40
N PHE A 6 -9.63 3.73 6.91
CA PHE A 6 -9.18 2.34 6.83
C PHE A 6 -9.14 1.81 5.39
N SER A 7 -10.09 2.21 4.54
CA SER A 7 -10.11 1.84 3.13
C SER A 7 -8.93 2.40 2.35
N VAL A 8 -8.56 3.67 2.59
CA VAL A 8 -7.39 4.29 1.94
C VAL A 8 -6.09 3.64 2.42
N GLY A 9 -5.96 3.37 3.73
CA GLY A 9 -4.79 2.66 4.27
C GLY A 9 -4.64 1.27 3.68
N ALA A 10 -5.74 0.53 3.50
CA ALA A 10 -5.72 -0.80 2.89
C ALA A 10 -5.30 -0.72 1.42
N ARG A 11 -5.80 0.26 0.66
CA ARG A 11 -5.38 0.49 -0.73
C ARG A 11 -3.89 0.79 -0.84
N ARG A 12 -3.35 1.68 0.00
CA ARG A 12 -1.90 1.99 0.00
C ARG A 12 -1.03 0.78 0.28
N LEU A 13 -1.45 -0.09 1.21
CA LEU A 13 -0.73 -1.33 1.48
C LEU A 13 -0.82 -2.30 0.29
N HIS A 14 -1.98 -2.39 -0.37
CA HIS A 14 -2.14 -3.20 -1.58
C HIS A 14 -1.28 -2.69 -2.74
N ASP A 15 -1.14 -1.36 -2.88
CA ASP A 15 -0.28 -0.73 -3.90
C ASP A 15 1.19 -1.24 -3.77
N ILE A 16 1.65 -1.56 -2.56
CA ILE A 16 3.00 -2.10 -2.27
C ILE A 16 3.03 -3.63 -2.00
N GLY A 17 1.99 -4.37 -2.42
CA GLY A 17 1.95 -5.83 -2.29
C GLY A 17 1.72 -6.36 -0.87
N LYS A 18 1.35 -5.51 0.10
CA LYS A 18 1.06 -5.89 1.49
C LYS A 18 -0.44 -6.00 1.73
N THR A 19 -0.86 -6.89 2.64
CA THR A 19 -2.27 -7.02 3.02
C THR A 19 -2.77 -5.82 3.84
N GLY A 20 -4.05 -5.47 3.74
CA GLY A 20 -4.64 -4.42 4.58
C GLY A 20 -4.53 -4.65 6.10
N TRP A 21 -4.30 -5.91 6.52
CA TRP A 21 -4.10 -6.31 7.92
C TRP A 21 -2.85 -5.71 8.57
N TRP A 22 -1.87 -5.26 7.78
CA TRP A 22 -0.70 -4.58 8.33
C TRP A 22 -1.06 -3.31 9.11
N GLN A 23 -2.23 -2.70 8.87
CA GLN A 23 -2.75 -1.57 9.68
C GLN A 23 -2.93 -1.92 11.17
N LEU A 24 -3.05 -3.20 11.53
CA LEU A 24 -3.12 -3.61 12.93
C LEU A 24 -1.82 -3.33 13.71
N LEU A 25 -0.70 -3.08 13.02
CA LEU A 25 0.54 -2.63 13.67
C LEU A 25 0.36 -1.32 14.45
N ASN A 26 -0.66 -0.51 14.13
CA ASN A 26 -0.94 0.71 14.87
C ASN A 26 -1.29 0.44 16.36
N PHE A 27 -1.66 -0.79 16.72
CA PHE A 27 -1.91 -1.22 18.10
C PHE A 27 -0.66 -1.72 18.84
N VAL A 28 0.48 -1.86 18.15
CA VAL A 28 1.76 -2.29 18.72
C VAL A 28 2.63 -1.06 18.99
N PRO A 29 3.36 -0.98 20.12
CA PRO A 29 4.35 0.07 20.34
C PRO A 29 5.32 0.17 19.16
N PHE A 30 5.51 1.39 18.63
CA PHE A 30 6.32 1.69 17.43
C PHE A 30 5.81 1.15 16.08
N GLY A 31 4.70 0.42 16.02
CA GLY A 31 4.18 -0.08 14.74
C GLY A 31 3.71 1.03 13.79
N SER A 32 3.39 2.21 14.31
CA SER A 32 3.12 3.41 13.51
C SER A 32 4.32 3.87 12.68
N VAL A 33 5.55 3.64 13.14
CA VAL A 33 6.78 3.97 12.39
C VAL A 33 6.91 3.06 11.16
N VAL A 34 6.61 1.77 11.31
CA VAL A 34 6.60 0.81 10.20
C VAL A 34 5.53 1.18 9.18
N LEU A 35 4.33 1.55 9.64
CA LEU A 35 3.26 2.01 8.77
C LEU A 35 3.60 3.32 8.04
N LEU A 36 4.27 4.25 8.71
CA LEU A 36 4.75 5.48 8.09
C LEU A 36 5.71 5.17 6.92
N VAL A 37 6.65 4.25 7.13
CA VAL A 37 7.55 3.79 6.07
C VAL A 37 6.75 3.19 4.90
N PHE A 38 5.79 2.31 5.18
CA PHE A 38 4.94 1.71 4.15
C PHE A 38 4.11 2.73 3.36
N PHE A 39 3.71 3.85 3.96
CA PHE A 39 2.95 4.89 3.27
C PHE A 39 3.79 5.83 2.40
N ILE A 40 5.11 5.81 2.54
CA ILE A 40 6.03 6.64 1.75
C ILE A 40 6.74 5.82 0.67
N ILE A 41 6.79 4.48 0.82
CA ILE A 41 7.31 3.58 -0.20
C ILE A 41 6.49 3.69 -1.49
N GLU A 42 7.20 3.65 -2.61
CA GLU A 42 6.62 3.64 -3.95
C GLU A 42 5.86 2.33 -4.21
N SER A 43 4.77 2.42 -4.98
CA SER A 43 3.98 1.27 -5.43
C SER A 43 4.85 0.24 -6.15
N GLU A 44 4.50 -1.04 -6.11
CA GLU A 44 5.22 -2.06 -6.88
C GLU A 44 5.17 -1.75 -8.37
N GLU A 45 6.30 -1.84 -9.07
CA GLU A 45 6.39 -1.56 -10.52
C GLU A 45 5.63 -2.58 -11.38
N ASN A 46 5.50 -3.81 -10.88
CA ASN A 46 4.86 -4.90 -11.59
C ASN A 46 3.42 -5.09 -11.12
N ASP A 47 2.67 -5.85 -11.91
CA ASP A 47 1.37 -6.37 -11.49
C ASP A 47 1.52 -7.18 -10.21
N ASN A 48 0.58 -6.97 -9.28
CA ASN A 48 0.55 -7.70 -8.02
C ASN A 48 -0.79 -8.42 -7.84
N GLN A 49 -0.93 -9.17 -6.75
CA GLN A 49 -2.14 -9.95 -6.45
C GLN A 49 -3.41 -9.08 -6.30
N TYR A 50 -3.28 -7.76 -6.20
CA TYR A 50 -4.37 -6.81 -6.04
C TYR A 50 -4.77 -6.11 -7.36
N GLY A 51 -4.03 -6.34 -8.44
CA GLY A 51 -4.37 -5.86 -9.78
C GLY A 51 -3.15 -5.43 -10.59
N PRO A 52 -3.38 -5.10 -11.87
CA PRO A 52 -2.32 -4.62 -12.75
C PRO A 52 -1.86 -3.20 -12.39
N ASN A 53 -0.58 -2.91 -12.60
CA ASN A 53 -0.04 -1.57 -12.41
C ASN A 53 -0.49 -0.65 -13.56
N PRO A 54 -1.17 0.48 -13.29
CA PRO A 54 -1.64 1.39 -14.34
C PRO A 54 -0.52 2.14 -15.08
N HIS A 55 0.73 2.04 -14.63
CA HIS A 55 1.91 2.67 -15.22
C HIS A 55 2.80 1.71 -16.00
N SER A 56 2.46 0.42 -16.09
CA SER A 56 3.24 -0.59 -16.83
C SER A 56 3.34 -0.23 -18.32
N ASP A 57 2.22 0.10 -18.95
CA ASP A 57 2.14 0.47 -20.38
C ASP A 57 2.98 1.70 -20.74
N LEU A 58 3.15 2.64 -19.79
CA LEU A 58 3.96 3.84 -19.98
C LEU A 58 5.46 3.53 -19.94
N LYS A 59 5.89 2.57 -19.12
CA LYS A 59 7.29 2.17 -19.01
C LYS A 59 7.76 1.36 -20.22
N GLU A 60 6.88 0.57 -20.83
CA GLU A 60 7.19 -0.18 -22.06
C GLU A 60 7.29 0.73 -23.31
N ALA A 61 6.74 1.95 -23.25
CA ALA A 61 6.71 2.89 -24.37
C ALA A 61 7.91 3.86 -24.41
N ILE A 62 8.81 3.84 -23.42
CA ILE A 62 9.98 4.73 -23.28
C ILE A 62 11.26 3.92 -23.42
#